data_AF-Q9S0M1-F1
#
_entry.id   AF-Q9S0M1-F1
#
_cell.length_a   1.000
_cell.length_b   1.000
_cell.length_c   1.000
_cell.angle_alpha   90.00
_cell.angle_beta   90.00
_cell.angle_gamma   90.00
#
_symmetry.space_group_name_H-M   'P 1'
#
loop_
_entity.id
_entity.type
_entity.pdbx_description
1 polymer ?
#
loop_
_entity_poly.entity_id
_entity_poly.type
_entity_poly.pdbx_seq_one_letter_code
_entity_poly.pdbx_strand_id
1 'polypeptide(L)'
;MEIGQIYKNKEETMEFEHKLEKLISEVNNKTEINNYVFFSLGKSSVKAQVKLLKKTNYLKQDISKLALKFKKKSGEFPEWIKLDIVTSTEKILFKELKKTLINTRRNYVDFGIAFDSQWNFAVLPEEINANAFVRPDNTTKELFLSEKNINNYLRKYTTNKKAFSSEFYNEKEVIKFYTQGFFIGDEEVHELYSEGYKKGLRKVNDLNNEIDQLIESSTNFLQNMLLDNGKYIYGYFPHFDSEIGFYNV
;
A
#
# COMPACT_ATOMS: atom_id res chain seq x y z
N MET A 1 -22.99 -28.16 3.29
CA MET A 1 -21.82 -27.63 2.54
C MET A 1 -21.40 -28.73 1.60
N GLU A 2 -21.61 -28.56 0.29
CA GLU A 2 -21.36 -29.61 -0.70
C GLU A 2 -19.87 -29.96 -0.76
N ILE A 3 -19.56 -31.24 -1.00
CA ILE A 3 -18.21 -31.80 -1.04
C ILE A 3 -17.29 -30.99 -1.97
N GLY A 4 -17.79 -30.54 -3.13
CA GLY A 4 -17.02 -29.72 -4.08
C GLY A 4 -16.56 -28.38 -3.53
N GLN A 5 -17.34 -27.74 -2.65
CA GLN A 5 -16.96 -26.46 -2.06
C GLN A 5 -15.89 -26.61 -0.97
N ILE A 6 -15.78 -27.79 -0.34
CA ILE A 6 -14.71 -28.11 0.60
C ILE A 6 -13.37 -28.25 -0.16
N TYR A 7 -13.36 -28.96 -1.29
CA TYR A 7 -12.15 -29.14 -2.10
C TYR A 7 -11.63 -27.83 -2.67
N LYS A 8 -12.49 -27.00 -3.27
CA LYS A 8 -12.11 -25.67 -3.78
C LYS A 8 -11.50 -24.79 -2.68
N ASN A 9 -12.11 -24.75 -1.50
CA ASN A 9 -11.58 -23.98 -0.38
C ASN A 9 -10.20 -24.47 0.08
N LYS A 10 -9.96 -25.79 0.04
CA LYS A 10 -8.68 -26.38 0.41
C LYS A 10 -7.60 -26.03 -0.61
N GLU A 11 -7.92 -26.09 -1.90
CA GLU A 11 -7.03 -25.74 -3.00
C GLU A 11 -6.59 -24.27 -2.94
N GLU A 12 -7.54 -23.34 -2.85
CA GLU A 12 -7.23 -21.90 -2.72
C GLU A 12 -6.38 -21.59 -1.48
N THR A 13 -6.60 -22.32 -0.37
CA THR A 13 -5.78 -22.17 0.83
C THR A 13 -4.36 -22.66 0.58
N MET A 14 -4.17 -23.80 -0.07
CA MET A 14 -2.85 -24.34 -0.39
C MET A 14 -2.09 -23.43 -1.35
N GLU A 15 -2.76 -22.86 -2.35
CA GLU A 15 -2.16 -21.91 -3.29
C GLU A 15 -1.66 -20.65 -2.56
N PHE A 16 -2.51 -20.04 -1.72
CA PHE A 16 -2.12 -18.86 -0.94
C PHE A 16 -0.92 -19.16 -0.02
N GLU A 17 -0.95 -20.28 0.71
CA GLU A 17 0.13 -20.68 1.61
C GLU A 17 1.45 -20.91 0.86
N HIS A 18 1.38 -21.48 -0.36
CA HIS A 18 2.54 -21.66 -1.22
C HIS A 18 3.13 -20.32 -1.68
N LYS A 19 2.29 -19.39 -2.16
CA LYS A 19 2.73 -18.03 -2.55
C LYS A 19 3.38 -17.29 -1.39
N LEU A 20 2.77 -17.36 -0.20
CA LEU A 20 3.30 -16.73 1.00
C LEU A 20 4.64 -17.32 1.43
N GLU A 21 4.79 -18.64 1.35
CA GLU A 21 6.05 -19.32 1.67
C GLU A 21 7.16 -18.96 0.70
N LYS A 22 6.87 -18.93 -0.60
CA LYS A 22 7.80 -18.47 -1.64
C LYS A 22 8.27 -17.04 -1.37
N LEU A 23 7.32 -16.13 -1.10
CA LEU A 23 7.63 -14.72 -0.77
C LEU A 23 8.53 -14.59 0.45
N ILE A 24 8.19 -15.26 1.55
CA ILE A 24 8.99 -15.19 2.80
C ILE A 24 10.38 -15.79 2.58
N SER A 25 10.50 -16.89 1.84
CA SER A 25 11.79 -17.50 1.51
C SER A 25 12.68 -16.54 0.72
N GLU A 26 12.14 -15.92 -0.33
CA GLU A 26 12.89 -14.95 -1.15
C GLU A 26 13.29 -13.70 -0.35
N VAL A 27 12.43 -13.22 0.55
CA VAL A 27 12.77 -12.10 1.43
C VAL A 27 13.94 -12.49 2.35
N ASN A 28 13.85 -13.63 3.03
CA ASN A 28 14.91 -14.10 3.94
C ASN A 28 16.26 -14.35 3.23
N ASN A 29 16.24 -14.69 1.95
CA ASN A 29 17.46 -14.84 1.14
C ASN A 29 18.15 -13.50 0.84
N LYS A 30 17.41 -12.37 0.87
CA LYS A 30 17.93 -11.05 0.50
C LYS A 30 18.07 -10.08 1.67
N THR A 31 17.28 -10.23 2.72
CA THR A 31 17.27 -9.33 3.86
C THR A 31 16.77 -10.02 5.13
N GLU A 32 17.30 -9.62 6.28
CA GLU A 32 16.85 -10.15 7.57
C GLU A 32 15.55 -9.48 8.03
N ILE A 33 14.56 -10.30 8.40
CA ILE A 33 13.26 -9.82 8.89
C ILE A 33 13.28 -9.68 10.42
N ASN A 34 14.12 -8.76 10.92
CA ASN A 34 14.33 -8.56 12.36
C ASN A 34 13.53 -7.40 12.96
N ASN A 35 12.87 -6.61 12.10
CA ASN A 35 12.21 -5.36 12.47
C ASN A 35 10.71 -5.40 12.16
N TYR A 36 10.06 -4.24 12.28
CA TYR A 36 8.69 -4.02 11.82
C TYR A 36 8.52 -4.37 10.34
N VAL A 37 7.44 -5.11 10.04
CA VAL A 37 7.06 -5.45 8.67
C VAL A 37 5.65 -4.99 8.41
N PHE A 38 5.44 -4.25 7.33
CA PHE A 38 4.10 -4.07 6.79
C PHE A 38 3.83 -5.17 5.79
N PHE A 39 2.61 -5.68 5.80
CA PHE A 39 2.12 -6.51 4.71
C PHE A 39 0.88 -5.88 4.10
N SER A 40 0.73 -6.06 2.78
CA SER A 40 -0.45 -5.65 2.03
C SER A 40 -1.07 -6.86 1.37
N LEU A 41 -2.38 -7.07 1.56
CA LEU A 41 -3.17 -8.09 0.87
C LEU A 41 -4.14 -7.41 -0.07
N GLY A 42 -4.14 -7.81 -1.34
CA GLY A 42 -4.97 -7.19 -2.38
C GLY A 42 -5.56 -8.19 -3.36
N LYS A 43 -6.54 -7.71 -4.13
CA LYS A 43 -7.06 -8.32 -5.36
C LYS A 43 -7.63 -7.22 -6.23
N SER A 44 -7.92 -7.54 -7.48
CA SER A 44 -8.44 -6.59 -8.48
C SER A 44 -9.66 -5.77 -8.04
N SER A 45 -10.60 -6.34 -7.27
CA SER A 45 -11.89 -5.70 -6.98
C SER A 45 -12.02 -5.02 -5.61
N VAL A 46 -10.98 -5.02 -4.77
CA VAL A 46 -11.02 -4.34 -3.45
C VAL A 46 -9.72 -3.63 -3.14
N LYS A 47 -9.81 -2.52 -2.39
CA LYS A 47 -8.62 -1.81 -1.90
C LYS A 47 -7.76 -2.74 -1.04
N ALA A 48 -6.45 -2.64 -1.23
CA ALA A 48 -5.47 -3.42 -0.47
C ALA A 48 -5.62 -3.16 1.04
N GLN A 49 -5.52 -4.23 1.84
CA GLN A 49 -5.49 -4.15 3.29
C GLN A 49 -4.05 -4.16 3.77
N VAL A 50 -3.61 -3.02 4.31
CA VAL A 50 -2.27 -2.84 4.87
C VAL A 50 -2.31 -3.04 6.39
N LYS A 51 -1.36 -3.79 6.93
CA LYS A 51 -1.18 -3.98 8.38
C LYS A 51 0.29 -4.07 8.74
N LEU A 52 0.59 -3.57 9.94
CA LEU A 52 1.91 -3.68 10.56
C LEU A 52 1.98 -4.90 11.49
N LEU A 53 3.02 -5.71 11.32
CA LEU A 53 3.44 -6.75 12.25
C LEU A 53 4.66 -6.26 13.01
N LYS A 54 4.51 -6.11 14.33
CA LYS A 54 5.57 -5.61 15.24
C LYS A 54 6.53 -6.70 15.71
N LYS A 55 6.19 -7.96 15.48
CA LYS A 55 6.98 -9.16 15.81
C LYS A 55 6.90 -10.10 14.62
N THR A 56 8.02 -10.72 14.28
CA THR A 56 8.18 -11.50 13.04
C THR A 56 8.37 -13.00 13.29
N ASN A 57 8.44 -13.41 14.56
CA ASN A 57 8.63 -14.82 14.97
C ASN A 57 7.57 -15.78 14.38
N TYR A 58 6.36 -15.27 14.12
CA TYR A 58 5.24 -16.04 13.57
C TYR A 58 4.68 -15.39 12.29
N LEU A 59 5.56 -14.78 11.47
CA LEU A 59 5.20 -13.98 10.30
C LEU A 59 4.21 -14.71 9.38
N LYS A 60 4.54 -15.95 8.98
CA LYS A 60 3.68 -16.76 8.11
C LYS A 60 2.30 -16.96 8.75
N GLN A 61 2.25 -17.44 9.99
CA GLN A 61 0.99 -17.73 10.68
C GLN A 61 0.12 -16.48 10.86
N ASP A 62 0.73 -15.32 11.15
CA ASP A 62 0.00 -14.08 11.36
C ASP A 62 -0.58 -13.53 10.04
N ILE A 63 0.18 -13.61 8.94
CA ILE A 63 -0.31 -13.25 7.60
C ILE A 63 -1.42 -14.21 7.17
N SER A 64 -1.26 -15.52 7.34
CA SER A 64 -2.29 -16.53 7.00
C SER A 64 -3.61 -16.28 7.75
N LYS A 65 -3.55 -15.96 9.05
CA LYS A 65 -4.76 -15.59 9.83
C LYS A 65 -5.44 -14.35 9.27
N LEU A 66 -4.67 -13.37 8.79
CA LEU A 66 -5.20 -12.14 8.23
C LEU A 66 -5.75 -12.35 6.81
N ALA A 67 -5.15 -13.23 6.01
CA ALA A 67 -5.67 -13.66 4.72
C ALA A 67 -7.00 -14.41 4.85
N LEU A 68 -7.17 -15.25 5.87
CA LEU A 68 -8.47 -15.86 6.18
C LEU A 68 -9.54 -14.82 6.52
N LYS A 69 -9.17 -13.75 7.25
CA LYS A 69 -10.10 -12.62 7.51
C LYS A 69 -10.40 -11.83 6.25
N PHE A 70 -9.41 -11.64 5.37
CA PHE A 70 -9.59 -11.04 4.06
C PHE A 70 -10.62 -11.83 3.26
N LYS A 71 -10.41 -13.14 3.08
CA LYS A 71 -11.33 -14.05 2.39
C LYS A 71 -12.76 -13.99 2.92
N LYS A 72 -12.93 -14.03 4.25
CA LYS A 72 -14.26 -13.91 4.86
C LYS A 72 -15.00 -12.63 4.47
N LYS A 73 -14.27 -11.56 4.16
CA LYS A 73 -14.83 -10.25 3.79
C LYS A 73 -14.97 -10.08 2.26
N SER A 74 -14.03 -10.58 1.48
CA SER A 74 -13.95 -10.40 0.01
C SER A 74 -14.47 -11.57 -0.81
N GLY A 75 -14.81 -12.70 -0.17
CA GLY A 75 -15.24 -13.95 -0.82
C GLY A 75 -14.09 -14.88 -1.21
N GLU A 76 -12.88 -14.33 -1.43
CA GLU A 76 -11.72 -15.04 -2.00
C GLU A 76 -10.44 -14.68 -1.25
N PHE A 77 -9.45 -15.57 -1.28
CA PHE A 77 -8.10 -15.22 -0.82
C PHE A 77 -7.54 -14.03 -1.62
N PRO A 78 -6.63 -13.24 -1.04
CA PRO A 78 -5.96 -12.18 -1.77
C PRO A 78 -5.11 -12.79 -2.89
N GLU A 79 -5.19 -12.18 -4.08
CA GLU A 79 -4.38 -12.50 -5.25
C GLU A 79 -2.95 -11.98 -5.06
N TRP A 80 -2.81 -10.85 -4.36
CA TRP A 80 -1.54 -10.12 -4.22
C TRP A 80 -1.09 -10.05 -2.77
N ILE A 81 0.20 -10.30 -2.55
CA ILE A 81 0.87 -10.17 -1.26
C ILE A 81 2.08 -9.26 -1.44
N LYS A 82 2.16 -8.19 -0.66
CA LYS A 82 3.34 -7.33 -0.56
C LYS A 82 3.89 -7.38 0.86
N LEU A 83 5.22 -7.49 1.01
CA LEU A 83 5.93 -7.24 2.25
C LEU A 83 6.81 -6.00 2.11
N ASP A 84 6.68 -5.08 3.05
CA ASP A 84 7.53 -3.89 3.17
C ASP A 84 8.31 -4.00 4.48
N ILE A 85 9.58 -4.38 4.36
CA ILE A 85 10.49 -4.58 5.50
C ILE A 85 11.10 -3.23 5.88
N VAL A 86 10.97 -2.80 7.13
CA VAL A 86 11.56 -1.54 7.59
C VAL A 86 13.08 -1.66 7.62
N THR A 87 13.77 -0.83 6.82
CA THR A 87 15.23 -0.88 6.64
C THR A 87 15.97 0.16 7.44
N SER A 88 15.42 1.37 7.57
CA SER A 88 16.02 2.45 8.34
C SER A 88 14.96 3.29 9.02
N THR A 89 15.33 3.84 10.18
CA THR A 89 14.46 4.68 11.01
C THR A 89 15.22 5.88 11.53
N GLU A 90 14.57 7.03 11.57
CA GLU A 90 15.10 8.29 12.07
C GLU A 90 14.07 8.90 13.03
N LYS A 91 14.49 9.25 14.24
CA LYS A 91 13.67 10.06 15.14
C LYS A 91 13.81 11.52 14.75
N ILE A 92 12.68 12.19 14.56
CA ILE A 92 12.63 13.59 14.12
C ILE A 92 11.48 14.30 14.81
N LEU A 93 11.64 15.60 15.10
CA LEU A 93 10.53 16.41 15.57
C LEU A 93 9.45 16.50 14.49
N PHE A 94 8.20 16.27 14.87
CA PHE A 94 7.08 16.28 13.93
C PHE A 94 6.97 17.59 13.16
N LYS A 95 7.26 18.75 13.79
CA LYS A 95 7.25 20.03 13.10
C LYS A 95 8.24 20.10 11.93
N GLU A 96 9.42 19.47 12.05
CA GLU A 96 10.41 19.41 10.97
C GLU A 96 10.02 18.39 9.88
N LEU A 97 9.47 17.25 10.29
CA LEU A 97 8.91 16.28 9.36
C LEU A 97 7.72 16.88 8.57
N LYS A 98 6.87 17.67 9.22
CA LYS A 98 5.75 18.39 8.57
C LYS A 98 6.26 19.38 7.52
N LYS A 99 7.33 20.13 7.81
CA LYS A 99 7.99 21.00 6.80
C LYS A 99 8.50 20.18 5.60
N THR A 100 9.10 19.02 5.87
CA THR A 100 9.55 18.11 4.81
C THR A 100 8.39 17.65 3.94
N LEU A 101 7.27 17.24 4.55
CA LEU A 101 6.07 16.79 3.83
C LEU A 101 5.48 17.88 2.92
N ILE A 102 5.37 19.12 3.39
CA ILE A 102 4.78 20.22 2.57
C ILE A 102 5.73 20.73 1.48
N ASN A 103 7.04 20.57 1.65
CA ASN A 103 8.03 20.91 0.63
C ASN A 103 8.29 19.76 -0.36
N THR A 104 7.76 18.57 -0.09
CA THR A 104 7.84 17.44 -1.01
C THR A 104 6.79 17.60 -2.11
N ARG A 105 7.17 17.33 -3.37
CA ARG A 105 6.24 17.35 -4.50
C ARG A 105 5.00 16.49 -4.19
N ARG A 106 3.81 17.01 -4.51
CA ARG A 106 2.54 16.33 -4.30
C ARG A 106 2.59 14.88 -4.82
N ASN A 107 2.24 13.91 -3.97
CA ASN A 107 2.24 12.46 -4.24
C ASN A 107 3.63 11.80 -4.41
N TYR A 108 4.71 12.47 -4.02
CA TYR A 108 6.09 11.93 -4.09
C TYR A 108 6.72 11.74 -2.71
N VAL A 109 5.93 11.59 -1.63
CA VAL A 109 6.48 11.23 -0.32
C VAL A 109 7.03 9.81 -0.40
N ASP A 110 8.31 9.61 -0.07
CA ASP A 110 9.03 8.34 -0.26
C ASP A 110 9.39 7.63 1.06
N PHE A 111 8.96 8.19 2.19
CA PHE A 111 9.13 7.64 3.53
C PHE A 111 7.80 7.41 4.23
N GLY A 112 7.78 6.43 5.13
CA GLY A 112 6.68 6.20 6.06
C GLY A 112 6.87 6.99 7.36
N ILE A 113 5.80 7.06 8.16
CA ILE A 113 5.77 7.79 9.44
C ILE A 113 5.14 6.91 10.51
N ALA A 114 5.82 6.70 11.63
CA ALA A 114 5.21 6.22 12.87
C ALA A 114 5.11 7.38 13.86
N PHE A 115 3.89 7.68 14.29
CA PHE A 115 3.56 8.85 15.13
C PHE A 115 3.84 8.64 16.61
N ASP A 116 4.26 7.43 17.00
CA ASP A 116 4.61 7.07 18.37
C ASP A 116 5.69 5.99 18.38
N SER A 117 6.46 5.92 19.47
CA SER A 117 7.58 4.98 19.62
C SER A 117 7.15 3.51 19.66
N GLN A 118 5.87 3.23 19.93
CA GLN A 118 5.31 1.89 19.94
C GLN A 118 4.72 1.50 18.57
N TRP A 119 4.79 2.37 17.55
CA TRP A 119 4.22 2.13 16.22
C TRP A 119 2.73 1.77 16.26
N ASN A 120 1.96 2.39 17.16
CA ASN A 120 0.51 2.18 17.22
C ASN A 120 -0.21 2.87 16.06
N PHE A 121 0.30 4.02 15.63
CA PHE A 121 -0.10 4.68 14.40
C PHE A 121 1.12 4.84 13.49
N ALA A 122 1.22 3.96 12.50
CA ALA A 122 2.25 4.02 11.47
C ALA A 122 1.64 3.85 10.08
N VAL A 123 2.16 4.59 9.11
CA VAL A 123 1.66 4.62 7.72
C VAL A 123 2.82 4.53 6.73
N LEU A 124 2.58 3.79 5.64
CA LEU A 124 3.49 3.71 4.50
C LEU A 124 3.44 4.97 3.62
N PRO A 125 4.50 5.26 2.83
CA PRO A 125 4.48 6.36 1.87
C PRO A 125 3.32 6.27 0.88
N GLU A 126 2.98 5.07 0.43
CA GLU A 126 1.84 4.81 -0.45
C GLU A 126 0.51 5.20 0.20
N GLU A 127 0.37 4.99 1.52
CA GLU A 127 -0.83 5.40 2.25
C GLU A 127 -0.91 6.92 2.39
N ILE A 128 0.22 7.60 2.63
CA ILE A 128 0.32 9.06 2.68
C ILE A 128 -0.09 9.67 1.32
N ASN A 129 0.49 9.16 0.24
CA ASN A 129 0.26 9.67 -1.12
C ASN A 129 -1.14 9.34 -1.63
N ALA A 130 -1.57 8.07 -1.57
CA ALA A 130 -2.86 7.63 -2.09
C ALA A 130 -4.05 8.25 -1.33
N ASN A 131 -3.86 8.63 -0.06
CA ASN A 131 -4.89 9.29 0.74
C ASN A 131 -4.77 10.81 0.78
N ALA A 132 -3.90 11.40 -0.05
CA ALA A 132 -3.70 12.84 -0.14
C ALA A 132 -3.54 13.50 1.24
N PHE A 133 -2.69 12.91 2.10
CA PHE A 133 -2.37 13.51 3.40
C PHE A 133 -1.74 14.89 3.22
N VAL A 134 -0.91 15.05 2.20
CA VAL A 134 -0.42 16.35 1.72
C VAL A 134 -1.17 16.71 0.46
N ARG A 135 -1.82 17.88 0.44
CA ARG A 135 -2.60 18.34 -0.72
C ARG A 135 -2.50 19.85 -0.88
N PRO A 136 -2.71 20.39 -2.09
CA PRO A 136 -2.71 21.83 -2.30
C PRO A 136 -3.94 22.46 -1.66
N ASP A 137 -3.76 23.65 -1.10
CA ASP A 137 -4.86 24.54 -0.80
C ASP A 137 -5.60 24.92 -2.09
N ASN A 138 -6.92 25.10 -1.99
CA ASN A 138 -7.74 25.40 -3.16
C ASN A 138 -7.43 26.79 -3.73
N THR A 139 -7.00 27.71 -2.88
CA THR A 139 -6.75 29.12 -3.21
C THR A 139 -5.26 29.35 -3.47
N THR A 140 -4.40 29.11 -2.48
CA THR A 140 -2.97 29.46 -2.59
C THR A 140 -2.17 28.46 -3.42
N LYS A 141 -2.71 27.25 -3.63
CA LYS A 141 -2.02 26.09 -4.23
C LYS A 141 -0.81 25.58 -3.44
N GLU A 142 -0.50 26.19 -2.30
CA GLU A 142 0.55 25.72 -1.40
C GLU A 142 0.13 24.39 -0.78
N LEU A 143 1.10 23.49 -0.61
CA LEU A 143 0.86 22.19 -0.02
C LEU A 143 0.72 22.32 1.50
N PHE A 144 -0.27 21.63 2.05
CA PHE A 144 -0.46 21.53 3.49
C PHE A 144 -0.79 20.11 3.90
N LEU A 145 -0.50 19.79 5.17
CA LEU A 145 -0.88 18.53 5.78
C LEU A 145 -2.36 18.57 6.18
N SER A 146 -3.18 17.79 5.49
CA SER A 146 -4.63 17.77 5.66
C SER A 146 -5.06 16.83 6.79
N GLU A 147 -5.28 17.41 7.98
CA GLU A 147 -5.83 16.67 9.14
C GLU A 147 -7.17 16.01 8.83
N LYS A 148 -8.00 16.66 8.00
CA LYS A 148 -9.27 16.09 7.53
C LYS A 148 -9.06 14.74 6.82
N ASN A 149 -8.10 14.67 5.90
CA ASN A 149 -7.83 13.45 5.13
C ASN A 149 -7.18 12.36 6.01
N ILE A 150 -6.25 12.74 6.88
CA ILE A 150 -5.62 11.82 7.84
C ILE A 150 -6.69 11.22 8.76
N ASN A 151 -7.54 12.05 9.36
CA ASN A 151 -8.62 11.58 10.23
C ASN A 151 -9.65 10.73 9.49
N ASN A 152 -9.94 11.04 8.22
CA ASN A 152 -10.80 10.20 7.39
C ASN A 152 -10.18 8.82 7.13
N TYR A 153 -8.88 8.77 6.81
CA TYR A 153 -8.15 7.52 6.66
C TYR A 153 -8.16 6.71 7.97
N LEU A 154 -7.87 7.36 9.11
CA LEU A 154 -7.86 6.71 10.41
C LEU A 154 -9.20 6.04 10.74
N ARG A 155 -10.32 6.76 10.55
CA ARG A 155 -11.67 6.22 10.81
C ARG A 155 -12.03 5.07 9.87
N LYS A 156 -11.63 5.13 8.60
CA LYS A 156 -12.06 4.16 7.57
C LYS A 156 -11.22 2.88 7.57
N TYR A 157 -9.91 2.99 7.80
CA TYR A 157 -8.97 1.91 7.51
C TYR A 157 -8.16 1.42 8.71
N THR A 158 -8.26 2.12 9.85
CA THR A 158 -7.54 1.74 11.08
C THR A 158 -8.51 1.49 12.24
N THR A 159 -8.00 0.89 13.31
CA THR A 159 -8.73 0.77 14.59
C THR A 159 -8.44 1.93 15.54
N ASN A 160 -7.72 2.96 15.07
CA ASN A 160 -7.35 4.11 15.90
C ASN A 160 -8.60 4.95 16.22
N LYS A 161 -8.84 5.17 17.51
CA LYS A 161 -9.98 5.96 18.01
C LYS A 161 -9.61 7.43 18.26
N LYS A 162 -8.33 7.77 18.29
CA LYS A 162 -7.86 9.13 18.56
C LYS A 162 -7.72 9.89 17.24
N ALA A 163 -8.31 11.08 17.21
CA ALA A 163 -8.12 11.99 16.09
C ALA A 163 -6.67 12.48 16.03
N PHE A 164 -6.14 12.53 14.83
CA PHE A 164 -4.90 13.21 14.51
C PHE A 164 -5.08 14.72 14.60
N SER A 165 -4.11 15.40 15.23
CA SER A 165 -3.99 16.86 15.32
C SER A 165 -2.52 17.22 15.17
N SER A 166 -2.19 18.09 14.22
CA SER A 166 -0.80 18.54 14.01
C SER A 166 -0.27 19.26 15.24
N GLU A 167 -1.10 20.08 15.88
CA GLU A 167 -0.76 20.83 17.08
C GLU A 167 -0.30 19.90 18.22
N PHE A 168 -1.04 18.80 18.44
CA PHE A 168 -0.67 17.80 19.44
C PHE A 168 0.69 17.15 19.17
N TYR A 169 1.09 17.02 17.90
CA TYR A 169 2.34 16.37 17.52
C TYR A 169 3.52 17.34 17.34
N ASN A 170 3.31 18.65 17.12
CA ASN A 170 4.37 19.60 16.72
C ASN A 170 5.67 19.50 17.55
N GLU A 171 5.55 19.37 18.86
CA GLU A 171 6.70 19.28 19.79
C GLU A 171 7.05 17.85 20.20
N LYS A 172 6.55 16.84 19.47
CA LYS A 172 6.82 15.43 19.72
C LYS A 172 7.79 14.87 18.71
N GLU A 173 8.60 13.93 19.17
CA GLU A 173 9.36 13.06 18.28
C GLU A 173 8.42 12.03 17.63
N VAL A 174 8.58 11.91 16.31
CA VAL A 174 7.99 10.84 15.49
C VAL A 174 9.12 10.08 14.82
N ILE A 175 8.80 8.92 14.25
CA ILE A 175 9.77 8.09 13.54
C ILE A 175 9.48 8.20 12.05
N LYS A 176 10.44 8.73 11.30
CA LYS A 176 10.52 8.62 9.85
C LYS A 176 11.17 7.29 9.50
N PHE A 177 10.63 6.55 8.54
CA PHE A 177 11.19 5.25 8.18
C PHE A 177 11.15 4.96 6.69
N TYR A 178 12.04 4.07 6.25
CA TYR A 178 12.10 3.56 4.88
C TYR A 178 11.89 2.05 4.85
N THR A 179 11.55 1.53 3.68
CA THR A 179 11.21 0.12 3.49
C THR A 179 11.88 -0.45 2.24
N GLN A 180 12.20 -1.74 2.31
CA GLN A 180 12.48 -2.59 1.15
C GLN A 180 11.24 -3.42 0.85
N GLY A 181 10.69 -3.26 -0.35
CA GLY A 181 9.46 -3.91 -0.78
C GLY A 181 9.71 -5.20 -1.55
N PHE A 182 8.85 -6.19 -1.32
CA PHE A 182 8.75 -7.44 -2.05
C PHE A 182 7.29 -7.71 -2.38
N PHE A 183 7.00 -8.12 -3.61
CA PHE A 183 5.64 -8.30 -4.09
C PHE A 183 5.53 -9.63 -4.82
N ILE A 184 4.44 -10.36 -4.60
CA ILE A 184 4.03 -11.51 -5.42
C ILE A 184 2.55 -11.33 -5.76
N GLY A 185 2.21 -11.55 -7.04
CA GLY A 185 0.82 -11.55 -7.48
C GLY A 185 0.49 -12.75 -8.36
N ASP A 186 1.39 -13.06 -9.27
CA ASP A 186 1.43 -14.30 -10.02
C ASP A 186 2.30 -15.34 -9.27
N GLU A 187 3.14 -16.06 -10.00
CA GLU A 187 4.07 -17.03 -9.43
C GLU A 187 5.43 -16.41 -9.08
N GLU A 188 5.77 -15.20 -9.50
CA GLU A 188 7.10 -14.61 -9.30
C GLU A 188 7.15 -13.64 -8.11
N VAL A 189 8.24 -13.72 -7.34
CA VAL A 189 8.53 -12.74 -6.29
C VAL A 189 9.36 -11.61 -6.89
N HIS A 190 8.80 -10.43 -6.92
CA HIS A 190 9.47 -9.22 -7.38
C HIS A 190 10.00 -8.41 -6.20
N GLU A 191 11.31 -8.18 -6.22
CA GLU A 191 11.93 -7.15 -5.39
C GLU A 191 11.67 -5.78 -5.99
N LEU A 192 11.24 -4.83 -5.16
CA LEU A 192 10.92 -3.47 -5.58
C LEU A 192 12.10 -2.54 -5.33
N TYR A 193 12.22 -1.45 -6.09
CA TYR A 193 13.14 -0.38 -5.69
C TYR A 193 12.70 0.23 -4.34
N SER A 194 13.65 0.51 -3.46
CA SER A 194 13.40 1.02 -2.10
C SER A 194 13.44 2.55 -2.00
N GLU A 195 14.04 3.23 -2.98
CA GLU A 195 14.35 4.66 -2.94
C GLU A 195 14.20 5.37 -4.29
N GLY A 196 14.22 6.70 -4.24
CA GLY A 196 14.17 7.58 -5.40
C GLY A 196 12.86 7.49 -6.19
N TYR A 197 12.88 7.99 -7.42
CA TYR A 197 11.70 8.02 -8.29
C TYR A 197 11.19 6.63 -8.71
N LYS A 198 11.99 5.59 -8.51
CA LYS A 198 11.62 4.22 -8.84
C LYS A 198 10.99 3.47 -7.67
N LYS A 199 10.95 4.06 -6.46
CA LYS A 199 10.44 3.40 -5.26
C LYS A 199 9.08 2.73 -5.51
N GLY A 200 8.98 1.47 -5.13
CA GLY A 200 7.77 0.66 -5.29
C GLY A 200 7.56 0.07 -6.69
N LEU A 201 8.41 0.37 -7.67
CA LEU A 201 8.39 -0.28 -8.98
C LEU A 201 9.13 -1.61 -8.95
N ARG A 202 8.65 -2.59 -9.73
CA ARG A 202 9.36 -3.86 -9.96
C ARG A 202 10.71 -3.59 -10.62
N LYS A 203 11.74 -4.32 -10.19
CA LYS A 203 13.03 -4.36 -10.90
C LYS A 203 12.86 -5.21 -12.16
N VAL A 204 13.01 -4.59 -13.32
CA VAL A 204 12.87 -5.23 -14.63
C VAL A 204 14.24 -5.43 -15.26
N ASN A 205 14.54 -6.66 -15.68
CA ASN A 205 15.79 -7.01 -16.35
C ASN A 205 15.63 -7.13 -17.88
N ASP A 206 14.50 -7.62 -18.36
CA ASP A 206 14.16 -7.69 -19.78
C ASP A 206 12.98 -6.78 -20.10
N LEU A 207 13.27 -5.71 -20.84
CA LEU A 207 12.27 -4.70 -21.16
C LEU A 207 11.31 -5.15 -22.28
N ASN A 208 11.69 -6.10 -23.13
CA ASN A 208 10.88 -6.44 -24.31
C ASN A 208 9.56 -7.11 -23.90
N ASN A 209 9.65 -8.18 -23.09
CA ASN A 209 8.47 -8.87 -22.58
C ASN A 209 7.56 -7.95 -21.74
N GLU A 210 8.16 -7.04 -20.98
CA GLU A 210 7.44 -6.08 -20.16
C GLU A 210 6.69 -5.03 -21.00
N ILE A 211 7.26 -4.63 -22.14
CA ILE A 211 6.58 -3.73 -23.09
C ILE A 211 5.36 -4.43 -23.69
N ASP A 212 5.49 -5.68 -24.12
CA ASP A 212 4.36 -6.41 -24.72
C ASP A 212 3.21 -6.59 -23.71
N GLN A 213 3.53 -7.00 -22.48
CA GLN A 213 2.55 -7.09 -21.39
C GLN A 213 1.93 -5.74 -21.04
N LEU A 214 2.73 -4.67 -21.03
CA LEU A 214 2.24 -3.31 -20.80
C LEU A 214 1.26 -2.88 -21.89
N ILE A 215 1.57 -3.15 -23.16
CA ILE A 215 0.69 -2.82 -24.29
C ILE A 215 -0.62 -3.58 -24.18
N GLU A 216 -0.57 -4.89 -23.94
CA GLU A 216 -1.77 -5.73 -23.84
C GLU A 216 -2.65 -5.30 -22.66
N SER A 217 -2.08 -5.21 -21.46
CA SER A 217 -2.81 -4.82 -20.25
C SER A 217 -3.36 -3.40 -20.33
N SER A 218 -2.60 -2.46 -20.90
CA SER A 218 -3.06 -1.07 -21.10
C SER A 218 -4.18 -1.01 -22.13
N THR A 219 -4.10 -1.77 -23.23
CA THR A 219 -5.15 -1.82 -24.26
C THR A 219 -6.45 -2.36 -23.67
N ASN A 220 -6.39 -3.46 -22.92
CA ASN A 220 -7.54 -4.02 -22.23
C ASN A 220 -8.14 -3.05 -21.21
N PHE A 221 -7.29 -2.37 -20.41
CA PHE A 221 -7.76 -1.36 -19.46
C PHE A 221 -8.47 -0.20 -20.17
N LEU A 222 -7.85 0.36 -21.21
CA LEU A 222 -8.36 1.46 -21.99
C LEU A 222 -9.72 1.11 -22.65
N GLN A 223 -9.85 -0.07 -23.25
CA GLN A 223 -11.13 -0.55 -23.79
C GLN A 223 -12.25 -0.56 -22.73
N ASN A 224 -11.95 -0.99 -21.50
CA ASN A 224 -12.91 -1.01 -20.40
C ASN A 224 -13.23 0.39 -19.83
N MET A 225 -12.47 1.42 -20.21
CA MET A 225 -12.72 2.81 -19.81
C MET A 225 -13.54 3.58 -20.86
N LEU A 226 -13.83 2.97 -22.01
CA LEU A 226 -14.70 3.54 -23.04
C LEU A 226 -16.18 3.26 -22.69
N LEU A 227 -16.97 4.32 -22.60
CA LEU A 227 -18.42 4.25 -22.40
C LEU A 227 -19.14 4.07 -23.73
N ASP A 228 -20.38 3.56 -23.70
CA ASP A 228 -21.23 3.35 -24.89
C ASP A 228 -21.47 4.63 -25.71
N ASN A 229 -21.36 5.80 -25.07
CA ASN A 229 -21.49 7.10 -25.72
C ASN A 229 -20.17 7.62 -26.34
N GLY A 230 -19.13 6.79 -26.37
CA GLY A 230 -17.81 7.13 -26.91
C GLY A 230 -16.92 7.97 -25.99
N LYS A 231 -17.38 8.33 -24.78
CA LYS A 231 -16.55 9.06 -23.81
C LYS A 231 -15.64 8.11 -23.04
N TYR A 232 -14.50 8.62 -22.61
CA TYR A 232 -13.56 7.88 -21.77
C TYR A 232 -13.75 8.25 -20.31
N ILE A 233 -13.74 7.27 -19.41
CA ILE A 233 -13.42 7.55 -18.01
C ILE A 233 -11.92 7.87 -17.97
N TYR A 234 -11.55 9.11 -17.66
CA TYR A 234 -10.13 9.52 -17.70
C TYR A 234 -9.31 8.87 -16.59
N GLY A 235 -9.94 8.61 -15.46
CA GLY A 235 -9.33 7.99 -14.31
C GLY A 235 -10.14 8.25 -13.06
N TYR A 236 -9.60 7.77 -11.94
CA TYR A 236 -10.23 7.86 -10.64
C TYR A 236 -9.32 8.59 -9.67
N PHE A 237 -9.89 9.30 -8.71
CA PHE A 237 -9.17 9.75 -7.53
C PHE A 237 -9.05 8.57 -6.55
N PRO A 238 -7.84 7.98 -6.33
CA PRO A 238 -7.72 6.75 -5.53
C PRO A 238 -8.22 6.91 -4.09
N HIS A 239 -8.06 8.11 -3.52
CA HIS A 239 -8.55 8.42 -2.18
C HIS A 239 -10.09 8.36 -2.08
N PHE A 240 -10.78 8.93 -3.08
CA PHE A 240 -12.23 9.15 -3.06
C PHE A 240 -13.03 8.05 -3.72
N ASP A 241 -12.36 7.19 -4.52
CA ASP A 241 -13.02 6.17 -5.33
C ASP A 241 -14.09 6.79 -6.25
N SER A 242 -13.70 7.89 -6.89
CA SER A 242 -14.58 8.71 -7.72
C SER A 242 -13.89 9.09 -9.02
N GLU A 243 -14.65 9.14 -10.11
CA GLU A 243 -14.14 9.53 -11.42
C GLU A 243 -13.61 10.96 -11.45
N ILE A 244 -12.64 11.21 -12.34
CA ILE A 244 -12.12 12.54 -12.64
C ILE A 244 -13.03 13.18 -13.70
N GLY A 245 -13.93 14.06 -13.26
CA GLY A 245 -14.96 14.66 -14.12
C GLY A 245 -14.52 15.82 -15.02
N PHE A 246 -13.24 16.21 -15.02
CA PHE A 246 -12.78 17.45 -15.69
C PHE A 246 -12.08 17.24 -17.04
N TYR A 247 -12.03 16.01 -17.55
CA TYR A 247 -11.24 15.70 -18.75
C TYR A 247 -12.08 15.58 -20.03
N ASN A 248 -13.32 15.13 -19.93
CA ASN A 248 -14.25 15.12 -21.06
C ASN A 248 -14.91 16.51 -21.17
N VAL A 249 -14.21 17.45 -21.83
CA VAL A 249 -14.73 18.78 -22.19
C VAL A 249 -15.57 18.67 -23.46
#